data_AF-T1GTN2-F1
#
_entry.id   AF-T1GTN2-F1
#
_cell.length_a   1.000
_cell.length_b   1.000
_cell.length_c   1.000
_cell.angle_alpha   90.00
_cell.angle_beta   90.00
_cell.angle_gamma   90.00
#
_symmetry.space_group_name_H-M   'P 1'
#
loop_
_entity.id
_entity.type
_entity.pdbx_description
1 polymer ?
#
loop_
_entity_poly.entity_id
_entity_poly.type
_entity_poly.pdbx_seq_one_letter_code
_entity_poly.pdbx_strand_id
1 'polypeptide(L)' 'MRKISNIPFKVLDAPEEQDDFYLNLVDWSAQNVLAVGLGSCVYLWSAFTSQVTRLWVLSSDKNTLI' A
#
# COMPACT_ATOMS: atom_id res chain seq x y z
N MET A 1 24.12 -4.18 -24.91
CA MET A 1 22.77 -4.57 -24.43
C MET A 1 22.73 -4.32 -22.92
N ARG A 2 21.75 -3.56 -22.42
CA ARG A 2 21.59 -3.32 -20.97
C ARG A 2 21.09 -4.60 -20.30
N LYS A 3 21.77 -5.06 -19.25
CA LYS A 3 21.29 -6.18 -18.42
C LYS A 3 20.27 -5.66 -17.41
N ILE A 4 19.12 -6.30 -17.32
CA ILE A 4 18.05 -6.02 -16.35
C ILE A 4 17.85 -7.30 -15.55
N SER A 5 17.77 -7.19 -14.23
CA SER A 5 17.48 -8.34 -13.36
C SER A 5 16.04 -8.80 -13.58
N ASN A 6 15.83 -10.11 -13.67
CA ASN A 6 14.48 -10.71 -13.74
C ASN A 6 13.92 -11.07 -12.35
N ILE A 7 14.64 -10.69 -11.29
CA ILE A 7 14.27 -11.01 -9.91
C ILE A 7 13.95 -9.68 -9.20
N PRO A 8 12.84 -9.60 -8.45
CA PRO A 8 12.51 -8.41 -7.67
C PRO A 8 13.61 -8.14 -6.62
N PHE A 9 13.92 -6.87 -6.40
CA PHE A 9 14.93 -6.48 -5.42
C PHE A 9 14.42 -6.56 -3.97
N LYS A 10 13.11 -6.37 -3.77
CA LYS A 10 12.42 -6.41 -2.48
C LYS A 10 10.99 -6.88 -2.70
N VAL A 11 10.50 -7.68 -1.76
CA VAL A 11 9.13 -8.17 -1.71
C VAL A 11 8.53 -7.69 -0.40
N LEU A 12 7.31 -7.17 -0.48
CA LEU A 12 6.49 -6.76 0.67
C LEU A 12 5.22 -7.60 0.64
N ASP A 13 4.75 -8.03 1.80
CA ASP A 13 3.49 -8.73 1.91
C ASP A 13 2.32 -7.73 1.84
N ALA A 14 1.32 -8.03 1.02
CA ALA A 14 0.11 -7.23 0.85
C ALA A 14 -1.13 -8.06 1.24
N PRO A 15 -1.34 -8.34 2.54
CA PRO A 15 -2.53 -9.04 3.00
C PRO A 15 -3.79 -8.20 2.74
N GLU A 16 -4.90 -8.83 2.36
CA GLU A 16 -6.19 -8.16 2.12
C GLU A 16 -6.17 -7.10 1.00
N GLU A 17 -5.20 -7.19 0.08
CA GLU A 17 -5.27 -6.48 -1.18
C GLU A 17 -6.56 -6.88 -1.93
N GLN A 18 -7.29 -5.89 -2.43
CA GLN A 18 -8.51 -6.15 -3.19
C GLN A 18 -8.17 -6.36 -4.66
N ASP A 19 -8.58 -7.51 -5.20
CA ASP A 19 -8.47 -7.83 -6.62
C ASP A 19 -9.62 -7.18 -7.40
N ASP A 20 -9.58 -5.84 -7.49
CA ASP A 20 -10.52 -5.03 -8.27
C ASP A 20 -9.74 -4.17 -9.27
N PHE A 21 -9.98 -4.42 -10.56
CA PHE A 21 -9.33 -3.76 -11.68
C PHE A 21 -9.49 -2.23 -11.70
N TYR A 22 -10.54 -1.69 -11.06
CA TYR A 22 -10.81 -0.26 -11.07
C TYR A 22 -10.13 0.50 -9.93
N LEU A 23 -9.48 -0.21 -9.00
CA LEU A 23 -8.84 0.41 -7.86
C LEU A 23 -7.36 0.69 -8.13
N ASN A 24 -6.92 1.90 -7.78
CA ASN A 24 -5.52 2.25 -7.69
C ASN A 24 -5.12 2.24 -6.21
N LEU A 25 -4.70 1.08 -5.71
CA LEU A 25 -4.42 0.87 -4.29
C LEU A 25 -3.00 1.28 -3.87
N VAL A 26 -2.13 1.61 -4.83
CA VAL A 26 -0.71 1.86 -4.59
C VAL A 26 -0.31 3.20 -5.20
N ASP A 27 0.39 4.02 -4.41
CA ASP A 27 1.01 5.27 -4.87
C ASP A 27 2.41 5.44 -4.25
N TRP A 28 3.34 6.01 -5.01
CA TRP A 28 4.72 6.24 -4.56
C TRP A 28 5.05 7.73 -4.60
N SER A 29 5.20 8.31 -3.41
CA SER A 29 5.51 9.74 -3.27
C SER A 29 6.93 10.10 -3.67
N ALA A 30 7.14 11.37 -4.05
CA ALA A 30 8.47 11.92 -4.32
C ALA A 30 9.42 11.88 -3.10
N GLN A 31 8.89 11.68 -1.89
CA GLN A 31 9.64 11.53 -0.65
C GLN A 31 10.04 10.07 -0.36
N ASN A 32 9.92 9.18 -1.34
CA ASN A 32 10.19 7.74 -1.21
C ASN A 32 9.36 7.05 -0.12
N VAL A 33 8.10 7.45 0.00
CA VAL A 33 7.11 6.75 0.83
C VAL A 33 6.09 6.10 -0.10
N LEU A 34 5.94 4.78 0.02
CA LEU A 34 4.93 4.00 -0.68
C LEU A 34 3.67 3.95 0.18
N ALA A 35 2.54 4.40 -0.37
CA ALA A 35 1.23 4.24 0.24
C ALA A 35 0.52 3.03 -0.39
N VAL A 36 -0.05 2.17 0.44
CA VAL A 36 -0.78 0.96 0.00
C VAL A 36 -2.09 0.83 0.78
N GLY A 37 -3.20 0.72 0.05
CA GLY A 37 -4.51 0.37 0.60
C GLY A 37 -4.66 -1.14 0.73
N LEU A 38 -4.87 -1.63 1.95
CA LEU A 38 -5.06 -3.05 2.27
C LEU A 38 -6.33 -3.21 3.12
N GLY A 39 -7.34 -3.90 2.58
CA GLY A 39 -8.65 -4.00 3.21
C GLY A 39 -9.27 -2.63 3.50
N SER A 40 -9.57 -2.35 4.77
CA SER A 40 -10.09 -1.06 5.26
C SER A 40 -9.00 -0.11 5.77
N CYS A 41 -7.73 -0.43 5.54
CA CYS A 41 -6.59 0.29 6.11
C CYS A 41 -5.69 0.88 5.03
N VAL A 42 -4.99 1.96 5.37
CA VAL A 42 -3.90 2.52 4.54
C VAL A 42 -2.59 2.38 5.30
N TYR A 43 -1.58 1.83 4.63
CA TYR A 43 -0.23 1.63 5.15
C TYR A 43 0.76 2.49 4.39
N LEU A 44 1.77 2.99 5.10
CA LEU A 44 2.91 3.71 4.54
C LEU A 44 4.18 2.89 4.77
N TRP A 45 4.98 2.73 3.73
CA TRP A 45 6.31 2.15 3.81
C TRP A 45 7.36 3.15 3.35
N SER A 46 8.37 3.43 4.18
CA SER A 46 9.48 4.32 3.82
C SER A 46 10.61 3.52 3.17
N ALA A 47 10.98 3.87 1.93
CA ALA A 47 12.09 3.20 1.24
C ALA A 47 13.46 3.55 1.85
N PHE A 48 13.57 4.67 2.57
CA PHE A 48 14.80 5.08 3.24
C PHE A 48 15.05 4.30 4.54
N THR A 49 14.02 4.11 5.35
CA THR A 49 14.15 3.51 6.70
C THR A 49 13.66 2.07 6.76
N SER A 50 12.96 1.60 5.72
CA SER A 50 12.21 0.34 5.70
C SER A 50 11.12 0.22 6.77
N GLN A 51 10.76 1.32 7.45
CA GLN A 51 9.68 1.34 8.43
C GLN A 51 8.32 1.26 7.75
N VAL A 52 7.39 0.54 8.38
CA VAL A 52 5.98 0.47 8.01
C VAL A 52 5.14 1.15 9.09
N THR A 53 4.20 1.99 8.69
CA THR A 53 3.26 2.68 9.59
C THR A 53 1.85 2.53 9.05
N ARG A 54 0.88 2.17 9.90
CA ARG A 54 -0.54 2.20 9.54
C ARG A 54 -1.05 3.63 9.67
N LEU A 55 -1.37 4.27 8.56
CA LEU A 55 -1.80 5.66 8.49
C LEU A 55 -3.26 5.83 8.90
N TRP A 56 -4.14 4.98 8.37
CA TRP A 56 -5.58 5.11 8.56
C TRP A 56 -6.26 3.75 8.64
N VAL A 57 -7.40 3.71 9.33
CA VAL A 57 -8.36 2.61 9.33
C VAL A 57 -9.74 3.20 9.13
N LEU A 58 -10.45 2.72 8.12
CA LEU A 58 -11.84 3.08 7.89
C LEU A 58 -12.69 2.45 9.00
N SER A 59 -13.21 3.28 9.90
CA SER A 59 -14.21 2.85 10.88
C SER A 59 -15.45 2.36 10.14
N SER A 60 -15.83 1.09 10.36
CA SER A 60 -17.11 0.56 9.89
C SER A 60 -18.24 1.07 10.78
N ASP A 61 -18.52 2.37 10.76
CA ASP A 61 -19.73 2.90 11.37
C ASP A 61 -20.92 2.51 10.49
N LYS A 62 -21.41 1.27 10.68
CA LYS A 62 -22.70 0.79 10.13
C LYS A 62 -23.90 1.46 10.82
N ASN A 63 -23.81 2.74 11.17
CA ASN A 63 -24.90 3.47 11.79
C ASN A 63 -24.86 4.98 11.52
N THR A 64 -24.90 5.38 10.25
CA THR A 64 -25.51 6.67 9.88
C THR A 64 -26.90 6.39 9.32
N LEU A 65 -27.79 5.93 10.18
CA LEU A 65 -29.23 6.16 10.06
C LEU A 65 -29.56 7.30 11.02
N ILE A 66 -29.43 8.55 10.54
CA ILE A 66 -30.27 9.73 10.81
C ILE A 66 -29.79 10.88 9.94
#